data_AF-A0A9X8VE37-F1
#
_entry.id   AF-A0A9X8VE37-F1
#
_cell.length_a   1.000
_cell.length_b   1.000
_cell.length_c   1.000
_cell.angle_alpha   90.00
_cell.angle_beta   90.00
_cell.angle_gamma   90.00
#
_symmetry.space_group_name_H-M   'P 1'
#
loop_
_entity.id
_entity.type
_entity.pdbx_description
1 polymer ?
#
loop_
_entity_poly.entity_id
_entity_poly.type
_entity_poly.pdbx_seq_one_letter_code
_entity_poly.pdbx_strand_id
1 'polypeptide(L)'
;RPSPIDEAKWGFAVVENSLWEGVPAFLREFNEQLENSINYSLPAEAVPVRFTSWMGGDRDGNPNVTAEITRHVLLLSRWKACDLFTRDIQVLVSELSMTECTPELRARAGGDEVQEPYREIMKQLRSQLMSSQAYLEGRLKGERVLKPHD
;
A
#
# COMPACT_ATOMS: atom_id res chain seq x y z
N ARG A 1 -19.61 -6.16 -23.13
CA ARG A 1 -19.54 -6.78 -21.79
C ARG A 1 -18.18 -6.41 -21.21
N PRO A 2 -18.08 -5.90 -19.97
CA PRO A 2 -16.78 -5.57 -19.37
C PRO A 2 -15.93 -6.84 -19.29
N SER A 3 -14.61 -6.68 -19.44
CA SER A 3 -13.69 -7.78 -19.16
C SER A 3 -13.52 -7.95 -17.64
N PRO A 4 -13.11 -9.13 -17.15
CA PRO A 4 -12.78 -9.30 -15.73
C PRO A 4 -11.67 -8.34 -15.25
N ILE A 5 -10.80 -7.87 -16.15
CA ILE A 5 -9.78 -6.86 -15.84
C ILE A 5 -10.44 -5.49 -15.62
N ASP A 6 -11.45 -5.12 -16.40
CA ASP A 6 -12.18 -3.86 -16.23
C ASP A 6 -12.95 -3.83 -14.90
N GLU A 7 -13.55 -4.95 -14.52
CA GLU A 7 -14.19 -5.11 -13.20
C GLU A 7 -13.17 -4.93 -12.07
N ALA A 8 -11.99 -5.56 -12.16
CA ALA A 8 -10.92 -5.37 -11.18
C ALA A 8 -10.46 -3.90 -11.09
N LYS A 9 -10.31 -3.21 -12.23
CA LYS A 9 -9.97 -1.78 -12.27
C LYS A 9 -11.03 -0.92 -11.58
N TRP A 10 -12.31 -1.24 -11.77
CA TRP A 10 -13.39 -0.55 -11.06
C TRP A 10 -13.28 -0.77 -9.54
N GLY A 11 -12.99 -1.99 -9.10
CA GLY A 11 -12.71 -2.28 -7.69
C GLY A 11 -11.56 -1.44 -7.12
N PHE A 12 -10.48 -1.25 -7.89
CA PHE A 12 -9.37 -0.39 -7.47
C PHE A 12 -9.75 1.09 -7.37
N ALA A 13 -10.64 1.56 -8.25
CA ALA A 13 -11.14 2.93 -8.17
C ALA A 13 -11.98 3.16 -6.89
N VAL A 14 -12.72 2.15 -6.41
CA VAL A 14 -13.42 2.22 -5.12
C VAL A 14 -12.42 2.28 -3.96
N VAL A 15 -11.34 1.51 -4.03
CA VAL A 15 -10.27 1.55 -3.02
C VAL A 15 -9.65 2.95 -2.97
N GLU A 16 -9.18 3.47 -4.10
CA GLU A 16 -8.49 4.76 -4.18
C GLU A 16 -9.37 5.95 -3.79
N ASN A 17 -10.59 6.03 -4.33
CA ASN A 17 -11.42 7.23 -4.20
C ASN A 17 -12.28 7.25 -2.93
N SER A 18 -12.29 6.17 -2.14
CA SER A 18 -13.15 6.07 -0.96
C SER A 18 -12.51 5.31 0.18
N LEU A 19 -12.13 4.03 -0.01
CA LEU A 19 -11.69 3.21 1.12
C LEU A 19 -10.32 3.63 1.67
N TRP A 20 -9.43 4.17 0.83
CA TRP A 20 -8.08 4.59 1.21
C TRP A 20 -8.12 5.68 2.30
N GLU A 21 -9.04 6.62 2.19
CA GLU A 21 -9.27 7.68 3.19
C GLU A 21 -10.28 7.26 4.26
N GLY A 22 -11.33 6.53 3.86
CA GLY A 22 -12.44 6.15 4.73
C GLY A 22 -12.05 5.19 5.85
N VAL A 23 -11.17 4.22 5.58
CA VAL A 23 -10.75 3.25 6.60
C VAL A 23 -9.93 3.89 7.72
N PRO A 24 -8.87 4.69 7.45
CA PRO A 24 -8.17 5.42 8.50
C PRO A 24 -9.06 6.38 9.29
N ALA A 25 -9.98 7.09 8.62
CA ALA A 25 -10.91 8.01 9.27
C ALA A 25 -11.84 7.26 10.25
N PHE A 26 -12.43 6.14 9.79
CA PHE A 26 -13.24 5.28 10.65
C PHE A 26 -12.47 4.77 11.86
N LEU A 27 -11.24 4.27 11.67
CA LEU A 27 -10.43 3.72 12.78
C LEU A 27 -10.07 4.80 13.80
N ARG A 28 -9.83 6.03 13.36
CA ARG A 28 -9.59 7.17 14.25
C ARG A 28 -10.82 7.48 15.10
N GLU A 29 -11.97 7.67 14.45
CA GLU A 29 -13.23 7.97 15.15
C GLU A 29 -13.62 6.82 16.10
N PHE A 30 -13.46 5.57 15.65
CA PHE A 30 -13.73 4.41 16.49
C PHE A 30 -12.83 4.39 17.73
N ASN A 31 -11.53 4.67 17.59
CA ASN A 31 -10.61 4.74 18.72
C ASN A 31 -10.97 5.88 19.69
N GLU A 32 -11.32 7.06 19.18
CA GLU A 32 -11.78 8.19 20.00
C GLU A 32 -13.04 7.84 20.80
N GLN A 33 -14.00 7.14 20.19
CA GLN A 33 -15.21 6.69 20.90
C GLN A 33 -14.92 5.65 21.99
N LEU A 34 -13.99 4.72 21.74
CA LEU A 34 -13.56 3.74 22.74
C LEU A 34 -12.91 4.43 23.95
N GLU A 35 -12.01 5.39 23.70
CA GLU A 35 -11.33 6.14 24.75
C GLU A 35 -12.33 6.92 25.61
N ASN A 36 -13.28 7.61 24.97
CA ASN A 36 -14.30 8.39 25.67
C ASN A 36 -15.31 7.54 26.46
N SER A 37 -15.65 6.35 25.96
CA SER A 37 -16.72 5.54 26.55
C SER A 37 -16.22 4.58 27.63
N ILE A 38 -15.02 4.01 27.43
CA ILE A 38 -14.49 2.93 28.27
C ILE A 38 -13.02 3.12 28.66
N ASN A 39 -12.42 4.29 28.40
CA ASN A 39 -11.03 4.61 28.72
C ASN A 39 -10.03 3.57 28.19
N TYR A 40 -10.24 3.17 26.94
CA TYR A 40 -9.41 2.20 26.23
C TYR A 40 -9.08 2.71 24.83
N SER A 41 -7.81 2.60 24.45
CA SER A 41 -7.33 2.89 23.10
C SER A 41 -6.83 1.61 22.43
N LEU A 42 -7.11 1.46 21.14
CA LEU A 42 -6.60 0.36 20.34
C LEU A 42 -5.08 0.45 20.20
N PRO A 43 -4.35 -0.69 20.30
CA PRO A 43 -2.95 -0.76 19.90
C PRO A 43 -2.78 -0.34 18.44
N ALA A 44 -1.64 0.28 18.10
CA ALA A 44 -1.37 0.73 16.74
C ALA A 44 -1.38 -0.42 15.71
N GLU A 45 -1.07 -1.64 16.15
CA GLU A 45 -1.06 -2.86 15.34
C GLU A 45 -2.47 -3.43 15.10
N ALA A 46 -3.47 -3.00 15.89
CA ALA A 46 -4.83 -3.52 15.84
C ALA A 46 -5.64 -2.87 14.70
N VAL A 47 -5.60 -3.49 13.52
CA VAL A 47 -6.36 -3.06 12.34
C VAL A 47 -7.40 -4.13 11.97
N PRO A 48 -8.61 -4.11 12.58
CA PRO A 48 -9.59 -5.20 12.49
C PRO A 48 -10.35 -5.26 11.15
N VAL A 49 -10.13 -4.29 10.26
CA VAL A 49 -10.79 -4.22 8.95
C VAL A 49 -9.84 -4.69 7.85
N ARG A 50 -10.33 -5.60 7.00
CA ARG A 50 -9.63 -6.12 5.83
C ARG A 50 -10.60 -6.24 4.65
N PHE A 51 -10.13 -5.91 3.46
CA PHE A 51 -10.89 -6.02 2.22
C PHE A 51 -10.34 -7.14 1.34
N THR A 52 -11.25 -7.84 0.68
CA THR A 52 -10.96 -8.87 -0.30
C THR A 52 -11.78 -8.64 -1.55
N SER A 53 -11.28 -9.07 -2.70
CA SER A 53 -11.97 -8.96 -3.99
C SER A 53 -12.07 -10.34 -4.64
N TRP A 54 -13.22 -10.61 -5.25
CA TRP A 54 -13.44 -11.76 -6.12
C TRP A 54 -13.22 -11.44 -7.61
N MET A 55 -13.06 -10.16 -7.96
CA MET A 55 -12.90 -9.71 -9.34
C MET A 55 -11.60 -10.26 -9.94
N GLY A 56 -11.70 -10.99 -11.04
CA GLY A 56 -10.57 -11.71 -11.67
C GLY A 56 -10.16 -13.01 -10.96
N GLY A 57 -10.85 -13.40 -9.88
CA GLY A 57 -10.63 -14.65 -9.14
C GLY A 57 -11.76 -15.65 -9.29
N ASP A 58 -13.00 -15.20 -9.07
CA ASP A 58 -14.19 -16.04 -9.18
C ASP A 58 -14.44 -16.43 -10.64
N ARG A 59 -14.42 -17.74 -10.88
CA ARG A 59 -14.53 -18.37 -12.20
C ARG A 59 -15.70 -19.33 -12.30
N ASP A 60 -16.49 -19.46 -11.23
CA ASP A 60 -17.64 -20.35 -11.23
C ASP A 60 -18.65 -19.87 -12.28
N GLY A 61 -18.99 -20.75 -13.23
CA GLY A 61 -19.83 -20.41 -14.38
C GLY A 61 -19.29 -19.33 -15.33
N ASN A 62 -18.04 -18.85 -15.18
CA ASN A 62 -17.48 -17.76 -15.99
C ASN A 62 -16.18 -18.17 -16.70
N PRO A 63 -16.25 -18.70 -17.94
CA PRO A 63 -15.07 -19.15 -18.68
C PRO A 63 -14.11 -18.01 -19.08
N ASN A 64 -14.53 -16.73 -18.96
CA ASN A 64 -13.68 -15.58 -19.27
C ASN A 64 -12.64 -15.31 -18.18
N VAL A 65 -12.76 -15.92 -16.99
CA VAL A 65 -11.80 -15.78 -15.89
C VAL A 65 -10.78 -16.91 -15.96
N THR A 66 -9.76 -16.71 -16.80
CA THR A 66 -8.67 -17.68 -16.98
C THR A 66 -7.58 -17.51 -15.93
N ALA A 67 -6.67 -18.49 -15.80
CA ALA A 67 -5.51 -18.38 -14.92
C ALA A 67 -4.58 -17.20 -15.30
N GLU A 68 -4.53 -16.84 -16.58
CA GLU A 68 -3.78 -15.67 -17.06
C GLU A 68 -4.41 -14.36 -16.60
N ILE A 69 -5.75 -14.26 -16.68
CA ILE A 69 -6.51 -13.12 -16.16
C ILE A 69 -6.29 -12.97 -14.65
N THR A 70 -6.41 -14.06 -13.87
CA THR A 70 -6.14 -14.01 -12.42
C THR A 70 -4.72 -13.54 -12.13
N ARG A 71 -3.72 -14.03 -12.87
CA ARG A 71 -2.32 -13.59 -12.72
C ARG A 71 -2.18 -12.10 -13.04
N HIS A 72 -2.81 -11.62 -14.12
CA HIS A 72 -2.77 -10.22 -14.52
C HIS A 72 -3.38 -9.32 -13.45
N VAL A 73 -4.56 -9.67 -12.92
CA VAL A 73 -5.23 -8.91 -11.86
C VAL A 73 -4.39 -8.88 -10.58
N LEU A 74 -3.77 -9.99 -10.18
CA LEU A 74 -2.86 -10.02 -9.02
C LEU A 74 -1.66 -9.08 -9.19
N LEU A 75 -1.06 -9.02 -10.39
CA LEU A 75 0.03 -8.08 -10.67
C LEU A 75 -0.45 -6.63 -10.65
N LEU A 76 -1.62 -6.37 -11.23
CA LEU A 76 -2.23 -5.05 -11.28
C LEU A 76 -2.59 -4.53 -9.89
N SER A 77 -3.13 -5.38 -9.01
CA SER A 77 -3.40 -5.04 -7.60
C SER A 77 -2.13 -4.61 -6.88
N ARG A 78 -1.03 -5.35 -7.07
CA ARG A 78 0.27 -5.01 -6.45
C ARG A 78 0.81 -3.70 -7.01
N TRP A 79 0.70 -3.48 -8.32
CA TRP A 79 1.14 -2.25 -8.96
C TRP A 79 0.35 -1.05 -8.41
N LYS A 80 -0.97 -1.19 -8.27
CA LYS A 80 -1.82 -0.14 -7.73
C LYS A 80 -1.55 0.14 -6.24
N ALA A 81 -1.24 -0.90 -5.47
CA ALA A 81 -0.80 -0.72 -4.09
C ALA A 81 0.51 0.09 -4.01
N CYS A 82 1.50 -0.22 -4.85
CA CYS A 82 2.73 0.56 -4.91
C CYS A 82 2.48 2.02 -5.29
N ASP A 83 1.57 2.30 -6.24
CA ASP A 83 1.16 3.65 -6.61
C ASP A 83 0.57 4.42 -5.40
N LEU A 84 -0.43 3.86 -4.73
CA LEU A 84 -1.08 4.50 -3.57
C LEU A 84 -0.09 4.72 -2.41
N PHE A 85 0.68 3.70 -2.03
CA PHE A 85 1.67 3.84 -0.97
C PHE A 85 2.78 4.84 -1.32
N THR A 86 3.20 4.93 -2.59
CA THR A 86 4.22 5.92 -2.99
C THR A 86 3.74 7.35 -2.75
N ARG A 87 2.45 7.63 -2.97
CA ARG A 87 1.86 8.95 -2.70
C ARG A 87 1.86 9.28 -1.20
N ASP A 88 1.45 8.33 -0.36
CA ASP A 88 1.47 8.51 1.10
C ASP A 88 2.90 8.72 1.62
N ILE A 89 3.85 7.88 1.17
CA ILE A 89 5.26 8.02 1.57
C ILE A 89 5.84 9.34 1.08
N GLN A 90 5.43 9.85 -0.08
CA GLN A 90 5.87 11.16 -0.57
C GLN A 90 5.48 12.29 0.40
N VAL A 91 4.28 12.25 0.98
CA VAL A 91 3.85 13.20 2.03
C VAL A 91 4.75 13.08 3.26
N LEU A 92 5.02 11.86 3.72
CA LEU A 92 5.88 11.61 4.88
C LEU A 92 7.33 12.07 4.64
N VAL A 93 7.87 11.91 3.43
CA VAL A 93 9.19 12.45 3.06
C VAL A 93 9.22 13.97 3.22
N SER A 94 8.17 14.70 2.86
CA SER A 94 8.12 16.14 3.05
C SER A 94 7.99 16.53 4.53
N GLU A 95 7.07 15.89 5.26
CA GLU A 95 6.64 16.36 6.58
C GLU A 95 7.54 15.91 7.73
N LEU A 96 8.10 14.69 7.67
CA LEU A 96 8.92 14.12 8.75
C LEU A 96 10.37 14.66 8.75
N SER A 97 10.51 15.96 8.94
CA SER A 97 11.78 16.71 8.96
C SER A 97 12.51 16.73 10.32
N MET A 98 11.95 16.06 11.32
CA MET A 98 12.49 16.06 12.68
C MET A 98 13.87 15.41 12.76
N THR A 99 14.73 15.97 13.62
CA THR A 99 16.12 15.55 13.81
C THR A 99 16.32 14.64 15.02
N GLU A 100 15.57 14.87 16.09
CA GLU A 100 15.62 14.08 17.33
C GLU A 100 14.97 12.71 17.12
N CYS A 101 15.66 11.65 17.50
CA CYS A 101 15.16 10.29 17.40
C CYS A 101 15.82 9.36 18.41
N THR A 102 15.27 8.17 18.57
CA THR A 102 15.88 7.14 19.41
C THR A 102 17.16 6.56 18.77
N PRO A 103 18.07 5.95 19.55
CA PRO A 103 19.26 5.31 19.02
C PRO A 103 18.96 4.21 17.98
N GLU A 104 17.87 3.47 18.16
CA GLU A 104 17.44 2.41 17.24
C GLU A 104 17.04 2.97 15.87
N LEU A 105 16.32 4.10 15.84
CA LEU A 105 15.96 4.76 14.60
C LEU A 105 17.20 5.36 13.91
N ARG A 106 18.14 5.93 14.67
CA ARG A 106 19.39 6.48 14.13
C ARG A 106 20.21 5.40 13.43
N ALA A 107 20.36 4.24 14.07
CA ALA A 107 21.04 3.10 13.49
C ALA A 107 20.35 2.65 12.18
N ARG A 108 19.02 2.63 12.14
CA ARG A 108 18.25 2.28 10.94
C ARG A 108 18.37 3.32 9.82
N ALA A 109 18.50 4.59 10.16
CA ALA A 109 18.65 5.67 9.19
C ALA A 109 20.04 5.68 8.52
N GLY A 110 21.04 5.00 9.08
CA GLY A 110 22.40 4.93 8.54
C GLY A 110 23.49 5.55 9.44
N GLY A 111 23.16 5.89 10.68
CA GLY A 111 24.12 6.39 11.68
C GLY A 111 24.03 7.88 11.96
N ASP A 112 24.97 8.38 12.77
CA ASP A 112 24.93 9.71 13.38
C ASP A 112 25.06 10.87 12.40
N GLU A 113 25.64 10.63 11.23
CA GLU A 113 25.81 11.63 10.16
C GLU A 113 24.49 12.04 9.50
N VAL A 114 23.45 11.21 9.63
CA VAL A 114 22.13 11.47 9.00
C VAL A 114 21.35 12.47 9.84
N GLN A 115 21.21 13.71 9.35
CA GLN A 115 20.54 14.79 10.07
C GLN A 115 19.03 14.59 10.23
N GLU A 116 18.34 14.09 9.19
CA GLU A 116 16.88 13.91 9.15
C GLU A 116 16.53 12.40 9.07
N PRO A 117 16.60 11.66 10.18
CA PRO A 117 16.57 10.19 10.17
C PRO A 117 15.24 9.63 9.66
N TYR A 118 14.10 10.23 10.03
CA TYR A 118 12.78 9.81 9.56
C TYR A 118 12.64 9.98 8.05
N ARG A 119 12.98 11.18 7.54
CA ARG A 119 12.95 11.47 6.10
C ARG A 119 13.85 10.52 5.32
N GLU A 120 15.04 10.20 5.83
CA GLU A 120 15.95 9.29 5.16
C GLU A 120 15.37 7.87 5.03
N ILE A 121 14.80 7.34 6.11
CA ILE A 121 14.10 6.04 6.07
C ILE A 121 12.93 6.07 5.07
N MET A 122 12.14 7.16 5.06
CA MET A 122 11.03 7.30 4.10
C MET A 122 11.51 7.39 2.65
N LYS A 123 12.64 8.06 2.37
CA LYS A 123 13.25 8.10 1.03
C LYS A 123 13.68 6.71 0.56
N GLN A 124 14.28 5.92 1.44
CA GLN A 124 14.68 4.54 1.15
C GLN A 124 13.44 3.70 0.80
N LEU A 125 12.40 3.75 1.65
CA LEU A 125 11.14 3.03 1.40
C LEU A 125 10.47 3.48 0.09
N ARG A 126 10.44 4.78 -0.20
CA ARG A 126 9.94 5.30 -1.48
C ARG A 126 10.70 4.70 -2.66
N SER A 127 12.03 4.63 -2.59
CA SER A 127 12.84 4.02 -3.65
C SER A 127 12.48 2.55 -3.87
N GLN A 128 12.26 1.80 -2.79
CA GLN A 128 11.84 0.39 -2.86
C GLN A 128 10.47 0.23 -3.51
N LEU A 129 9.52 1.10 -3.16
CA LEU A 129 8.19 1.11 -3.76
C LEU A 129 8.25 1.43 -5.26
N MET A 130 9.04 2.43 -5.66
CA MET A 130 9.23 2.80 -7.07
C MET A 130 9.90 1.68 -7.87
N SER A 131 10.93 1.04 -7.30
CA SER A 131 11.62 -0.11 -7.89
C SER A 131 10.65 -1.29 -8.10
N SER A 132 9.84 -1.60 -7.08
CA SER A 132 8.78 -2.61 -7.16
C SER A 132 7.71 -2.26 -8.20
N GLN A 133 7.29 -1.00 -8.28
CA GLN A 133 6.30 -0.53 -9.24
C GLN A 133 6.81 -0.68 -10.68
N ALA A 134 8.05 -0.26 -10.96
CA ALA A 134 8.68 -0.39 -12.27
C ALA A 134 8.81 -1.86 -12.70
N TYR A 135 9.21 -2.74 -11.78
CA TYR A 135 9.21 -4.18 -12.01
C TYR A 135 7.81 -4.71 -12.37
N LEU A 136 6.78 -4.33 -11.62
CA LEU A 136 5.40 -4.78 -11.88
C LEU A 136 4.87 -4.26 -13.21
N GLU A 137 5.21 -3.03 -13.60
CA GLU A 137 4.86 -2.45 -14.88
C GLU A 137 5.47 -3.24 -16.05
N GLY A 138 6.77 -3.56 -15.99
CA GLY A 138 7.42 -4.41 -16.99
C GLY A 138 6.77 -5.79 -17.08
N ARG A 139 6.44 -6.40 -15.93
CA ARG A 139 5.72 -7.70 -15.90
C ARG A 139 4.32 -7.61 -16.51
N LEU A 140 3.57 -6.52 -16.30
CA LEU A 140 2.25 -6.30 -16.90
C LEU A 140 2.34 -6.09 -18.42
N LYS A 141 3.45 -5.52 -18.92
CA LYS A 141 3.76 -5.39 -20.36
C LYS A 141 4.26 -6.68 -21.01
N GLY A 142 4.43 -7.76 -20.23
CA GLY A 142 4.94 -9.05 -20.71
C GLY A 142 6.47 -9.12 -20.82
N GLU A 143 7.19 -8.15 -20.27
CA GLU A 143 8.65 -8.07 -20.31
C GLU A 143 9.30 -9.03 -19.30
N ARG A 144 10.49 -9.54 -19.66
CA ARG A 144 11.34 -10.29 -18.72
C ARG A 144 12.23 -9.34 -17.94
N VAL A 145 11.66 -8.76 -16.89
CA VAL A 145 12.37 -7.88 -15.95
C VAL A 145 12.89 -8.66 -14.74
N LEU A 146 14.08 -8.30 -14.26
CA LEU A 146 14.64 -8.85 -13.03
C LEU A 146 13.88 -8.33 -11.82
N LYS A 147 13.62 -9.21 -10.86
CA LYS A 147 13.00 -8.83 -9.60
C LYS A 147 13.98 -7.91 -8.84
N PRO A 148 13.50 -6.79 -8.26
CA PRO A 148 14.30 -5.98 -7.36
C PRO A 148 14.88 -6.79 -6.18
N HIS A 149 16.08 -6.42 -5.73
CA HIS A 149 16.84 -7.10 -4.67
C HIS A 149 16.62 -6.49 -3.28
N ASP A 150 15.90 -5.39 -3.22
CA ASP A 150 15.67 -4.54 -2.06
C ASP A 150 14.49 -4.96 -1.18
#